data_AF-A0A4Y7U4K3-F1
#
_entry.id   AF-A0A4Y7U4K3-F1
#
_cell.length_a   1.000
_cell.length_b   1.000
_cell.length_c   1.000
_cell.angle_alpha   90.00
_cell.angle_beta   90.00
_cell.angle_gamma   90.00
#
_symmetry.space_group_name_H-M   'P 1'
#
loop_
_entity.id
_entity.type
_entity.pdbx_description
1 polymer ?
#
loop_
_entity_poly.entity_id
_entity_poly.type
_entity_poly.pdbx_seq_one_letter_code
_entity_poly.pdbx_strand_id
1 'polypeptide(L)'
;LVSILAIALISILSLLSLALYKNNIIRNQNNILLREKNKELILAKNKAEKASKARSEFLSTVSHELRTPLNAINGITHLLLEDNPKKTQLKYLESLKFSGNYLTTFINEILEINKIDSTKVEIENISFNLKELLFNIQSSLKELATANKNY
;
A
#
# COMPACT_ATOMS: atom_id res chain seq x y z
N LEU A 1 13.78 -75.86 2.19
CA LEU A 1 13.08 -74.80 2.96
C LEU A 1 13.99 -73.62 3.29
N VAL A 2 15.13 -73.85 3.98
CA VAL A 2 16.09 -72.77 4.35
C VAL A 2 16.60 -71.97 3.15
N SER A 3 17.03 -72.63 2.07
CA SER A 3 17.53 -71.95 0.86
C SER A 3 16.47 -71.10 0.16
N ILE A 4 15.19 -71.54 0.19
CA ILE A 4 14.07 -70.79 -0.40
C ILE A 4 13.81 -69.51 0.40
N LEU A 5 13.79 -69.61 1.73
CA LEU A 5 13.64 -68.46 2.62
C LEU A 5 14.81 -67.47 2.46
N ALA A 6 16.04 -67.95 2.30
CA ALA A 6 17.21 -67.11 2.06
C ALA A 6 17.11 -66.34 0.74
N ILE A 7 16.71 -67.00 -0.36
CA ILE A 7 16.52 -66.36 -1.66
C ILE A 7 15.41 -65.29 -1.59
N ALA A 8 14.30 -65.60 -0.92
CA ALA A 8 13.21 -64.64 -0.72
C ALA A 8 13.66 -63.43 0.11
N LEU A 9 14.46 -63.63 1.16
CA LEU A 9 15.00 -62.53 1.96
C LEU A 9 15.93 -61.63 1.13
N ILE A 10 16.83 -62.23 0.33
CA ILE A 10 17.76 -61.49 -0.52
C ILE A 10 17.01 -60.69 -1.59
N SER A 11 15.97 -61.26 -2.21
CA SER A 11 15.18 -60.55 -3.21
C SER A 11 14.42 -59.36 -2.60
N ILE A 12 13.85 -59.53 -1.39
CA ILE A 12 13.21 -58.44 -0.65
C ILE A 12 14.21 -57.34 -0.31
N LEU A 13 15.39 -57.68 0.22
CA LEU A 13 16.44 -56.71 0.56
C LEU A 13 16.95 -55.97 -0.69
N SER A 14 17.13 -56.68 -1.81
CA SER A 14 17.52 -56.08 -3.08
C SER A 14 16.48 -55.08 -3.59
N LEU A 15 15.20 -55.46 -3.59
CA LEU A 15 14.10 -54.56 -3.97
C LEU A 15 14.00 -53.34 -3.04
N LEU A 16 14.14 -53.54 -1.74
CA LEU A 16 14.14 -52.46 -0.75
C LEU A 16 15.33 -51.51 -0.99
N SER A 17 16.53 -52.04 -1.22
CA SER A 17 17.72 -51.23 -1.51
C SER A 17 17.53 -50.37 -2.77
N LEU A 18 16.94 -50.94 -3.81
CA LEU A 18 16.66 -50.25 -5.07
C LEU A 18 15.60 -49.15 -4.88
N ALA A 19 14.55 -49.43 -4.12
CA ALA A 19 13.50 -48.46 -3.81
C ALA A 19 14.05 -47.27 -3.01
N LEU A 20 14.87 -47.53 -1.97
CA LEU A 20 15.52 -46.50 -1.17
C LEU A 20 16.48 -45.66 -2.01
N TYR A 21 17.28 -46.30 -2.86
CA TYR A 21 18.19 -45.61 -3.77
C TYR A 21 17.45 -44.67 -4.73
N LYS A 22 16.39 -45.15 -5.39
CA LYS A 22 15.54 -44.34 -6.27
C LYS A 22 14.89 -43.17 -5.52
N ASN A 23 14.36 -43.43 -4.32
CA ASN A 23 13.76 -42.39 -3.48
C ASN A 23 14.77 -41.31 -3.13
N ASN A 24 16.01 -41.67 -2.75
CA ASN A 24 17.04 -40.69 -2.44
C ASN A 24 17.39 -39.79 -3.65
N ILE A 25 17.48 -40.36 -4.85
CA ILE A 25 17.71 -39.59 -6.08
C ILE A 25 16.58 -38.59 -6.32
N ILE A 26 15.32 -39.05 -6.26
CA ILE A 26 14.14 -38.18 -6.46
C ILE A 26 14.12 -37.06 -5.41
N ARG A 27 14.38 -37.38 -4.13
CA ARG A 27 14.46 -36.38 -3.06
C ARG A 27 15.54 -35.34 -3.34
N ASN A 28 16.71 -35.76 -3.83
CA ASN A 28 17.78 -34.82 -4.17
C ASN A 28 17.39 -33.92 -5.35
N GLN A 29 16.77 -34.47 -6.40
CA GLN A 29 16.27 -33.71 -7.53
C GLN A 29 15.20 -32.69 -7.11
N ASN A 30 14.23 -33.12 -6.30
CA ASN A 30 13.20 -32.24 -5.75
C ASN A 30 13.79 -31.12 -4.88
N ASN A 31 14.79 -31.43 -4.06
CA ASN A 31 15.48 -30.42 -3.25
C ASN A 31 16.22 -29.39 -4.11
N ILE A 32 16.85 -29.80 -5.21
CA ILE A 32 17.52 -28.89 -6.15
C ILE A 32 16.48 -28.00 -6.84
N LEU A 33 15.42 -28.59 -7.40
CA LEU A 33 14.33 -27.86 -8.05
C LEU A 33 13.67 -26.85 -7.09
N LEU A 34 13.41 -27.26 -5.85
CA LEU A 34 12.82 -26.39 -4.84
C LEU A 34 13.75 -25.21 -4.50
N ARG A 35 15.07 -25.44 -4.43
CA ARG A 35 16.06 -24.37 -4.23
C ARG A 35 16.09 -23.40 -5.40
N GLU A 36 16.00 -23.87 -6.64
CA GLU A 36 15.94 -23.01 -7.83
C GLU A 36 14.66 -22.18 -7.84
N LYS A 37 13.50 -22.81 -7.58
CA LYS A 37 12.22 -22.11 -7.49
C LYS A 37 12.19 -21.08 -6.37
N ASN A 38 12.80 -21.38 -5.22
CA ASN A 38 12.95 -20.40 -4.14
C ASN A 38 13.83 -19.22 -4.55
N LYS A 39 14.92 -19.44 -5.30
CA LYS A 39 15.74 -18.35 -5.83
C LYS A 39 14.94 -17.47 -6.80
N GLU A 40 14.21 -18.08 -7.74
CA GLU A 40 13.34 -17.36 -8.67
C GLU A 40 12.28 -16.55 -7.92
N LEU A 41 11.64 -17.15 -6.90
CA LEU A 41 10.64 -16.49 -6.06
C LEU A 41 11.23 -15.28 -5.33
N ILE A 42 12.42 -15.42 -4.73
CA ILE A 42 13.10 -14.32 -4.03
C ILE A 42 13.45 -13.20 -5.02
N LEU A 43 13.95 -13.53 -6.21
CA LEU A 43 14.25 -12.52 -7.23
C LEU A 43 13.00 -11.78 -7.71
N ALA A 44 11.91 -12.51 -7.96
CA ALA A 44 10.63 -11.92 -8.35
C ALA A 44 10.05 -11.04 -7.23
N LYS A 45 10.08 -11.51 -5.99
CA LYS A 45 9.69 -10.75 -4.80
C LYS A 45 10.49 -9.46 -4.68
N ASN A 46 11.82 -9.53 -4.70
CA ASN A 46 12.70 -8.36 -4.59
C ASN A 46 12.46 -7.36 -5.72
N LYS A 47 12.17 -7.84 -6.94
CA LYS A 47 11.83 -6.96 -8.08
C LYS A 47 10.50 -6.25 -7.83
N ALA A 48 9.48 -6.96 -7.36
CA ALA A 48 8.18 -6.38 -7.03
C ALA A 48 8.28 -5.36 -5.89
N GLU A 49 9.04 -5.66 -4.82
CA GLU A 49 9.27 -4.75 -3.70
C GLU A 49 10.00 -3.47 -4.13
N LYS A 50 11.04 -3.60 -4.96
CA LYS A 50 11.75 -2.43 -5.52
C LYS A 50 10.83 -1.56 -6.37
N ALA A 51 10.01 -2.16 -7.22
CA ALA A 51 9.06 -1.43 -8.05
C ALA A 51 7.99 -0.73 -7.20
N SER A 52 7.47 -1.40 -6.17
CA SER A 52 6.51 -0.83 -5.22
C SER A 52 7.11 0.37 -4.48
N LYS A 53 8.33 0.21 -3.94
CA LYS A 53 9.04 1.31 -3.26
C LYS A 53 9.26 2.52 -4.17
N ALA A 54 9.75 2.30 -5.39
CA ALA A 54 9.96 3.37 -6.35
C ALA A 54 8.65 4.10 -6.71
N ARG A 55 7.54 3.37 -6.84
CA ARG A 55 6.21 3.95 -7.05
C ARG A 55 5.78 4.83 -5.88
N SER A 56 5.95 4.36 -4.64
CA SER A 56 5.60 5.14 -3.44
C SER A 56 6.45 6.41 -3.31
N GLU A 57 7.76 6.31 -3.55
CA GLU A 57 8.69 7.46 -3.52
C GLU A 57 8.34 8.50 -4.60
N PHE A 58 8.04 8.04 -5.82
CA PHE A 58 7.61 8.92 -6.90
C PHE A 58 6.33 9.68 -6.53
N LEU A 59 5.30 8.99 -6.05
CA LEU A 59 4.04 9.62 -5.69
C LEU A 59 4.18 10.58 -4.51
N SER A 60 4.98 10.23 -3.50
CA SER A 60 5.29 11.15 -2.40
C SER A 60 5.95 12.43 -2.90
N THR A 61 6.94 12.31 -3.78
CA THR A 61 7.66 13.45 -4.37
C THR A 61 6.71 14.34 -5.17
N VAL A 62 5.95 13.76 -6.09
CA VAL A 62 5.00 14.51 -6.93
C VAL A 62 3.96 15.23 -6.07
N SER A 63 3.42 14.59 -5.04
CA SER A 63 2.44 15.22 -4.16
C SER A 63 3.02 16.42 -3.39
N HIS A 64 4.28 16.36 -2.96
CA HIS A 64 4.96 17.51 -2.35
C HIS A 64 5.13 18.66 -3.34
N GLU A 65 5.57 18.36 -4.56
CA GLU A 65 5.76 19.37 -5.62
C GLU A 65 4.43 19.99 -6.08
N LEU A 66 3.33 19.23 -6.06
CA LEU A 66 2.00 19.74 -6.41
C LEU A 66 1.35 20.58 -5.30
N ARG A 67 1.69 20.34 -4.02
CA ARG A 67 1.10 21.08 -2.90
C ARG A 67 1.41 22.58 -2.97
N THR A 68 2.64 22.94 -3.32
CA THR A 68 3.07 24.35 -3.41
C THR A 68 2.26 25.18 -4.42
N PRO A 69 2.17 24.83 -5.71
CA PRO A 69 1.38 25.58 -6.67
C PRO A 69 -0.13 25.52 -6.36
N LEU A 70 -0.62 24.41 -5.82
CA LEU A 70 -2.02 24.29 -5.44
C LEU A 70 -2.41 25.21 -4.28
N ASN A 71 -1.54 25.30 -3.25
CA ASN A 71 -1.71 26.25 -2.16
C ASN A 71 -1.67 27.69 -2.65
N ALA A 72 -0.82 28.02 -3.62
CA ALA A 72 -0.80 29.34 -4.24
C ALA A 72 -2.11 29.65 -4.98
N ILE A 73 -2.63 28.72 -5.77
CA ILE A 73 -3.92 28.86 -6.47
C ILE A 73 -5.06 29.04 -5.47
N ASN A 74 -5.12 28.21 -4.42
CA ASN A 74 -6.14 28.32 -3.38
C ASN A 74 -6.06 29.65 -2.62
N GLY A 75 -4.84 30.08 -2.25
CA GLY A 75 -4.61 31.35 -1.58
C GLY A 75 -5.04 32.55 -2.42
N ILE A 76 -4.62 32.60 -3.70
CA ILE A 76 -5.04 33.68 -4.62
C ILE A 76 -6.55 33.67 -4.82
N THR A 77 -7.16 32.48 -4.98
CA THR A 77 -8.62 32.36 -5.12
C THR A 77 -9.34 32.89 -3.88
N HIS A 78 -8.82 32.60 -2.69
CA HIS A 78 -9.39 33.10 -1.43
C HIS A 78 -9.30 34.62 -1.33
N LEU A 79 -8.13 35.21 -1.62
CA LEU A 79 -7.95 36.66 -1.65
C LEU A 79 -8.89 37.35 -2.64
N LEU A 80 -9.05 36.79 -3.84
CA LEU A 80 -9.95 37.33 -4.87
C LEU A 80 -11.43 37.22 -4.49
N LEU A 81 -11.81 36.23 -3.67
CA LEU A 81 -13.16 36.11 -3.14
C LEU A 81 -13.44 37.14 -2.04
N GLU A 82 -12.42 37.52 -1.27
CA GLU A 82 -12.52 38.53 -0.21
C GLU A 82 -12.45 39.98 -0.74
N ASP A 83 -11.84 40.18 -1.91
CA ASP A 83 -11.66 41.51 -2.53
C ASP A 83 -12.87 41.96 -3.39
N ASN A 84 -14.09 41.83 -2.85
CA ASN A 84 -15.34 42.28 -3.48
C ASN A 84 -15.45 42.01 -5.01
N PRO A 85 -15.34 40.74 -5.46
CA PRO A 85 -15.32 40.41 -6.87
C PRO A 85 -16.62 40.80 -7.58
N LYS A 86 -16.54 41.03 -8.90
CA LYS A 86 -17.75 41.30 -9.71
C LYS A 86 -18.69 40.08 -9.66
N LYS A 87 -20.00 40.32 -9.73
CA LYS A 87 -21.02 39.23 -9.79
C LYS A 87 -20.75 38.20 -10.89
N THR A 88 -20.17 38.62 -12.01
CA THR A 88 -19.79 37.72 -13.11
C THR A 88 -18.57 36.86 -12.80
N GLN A 89 -17.69 37.27 -11.88
CA GLN A 89 -16.49 36.54 -11.46
C GLN A 89 -16.76 35.55 -10.34
N LEU A 90 -17.74 35.83 -9.47
CA LEU A 90 -18.10 34.99 -8.32
C LEU A 90 -18.23 33.50 -8.67
N LYS A 91 -19.02 33.17 -9.70
CA LYS A 91 -19.21 31.77 -10.13
C LYS A 91 -17.91 31.10 -10.58
N TYR A 92 -17.01 31.84 -11.23
CA TYR A 92 -15.71 31.30 -11.65
C TYR A 92 -14.77 31.10 -10.46
N LEU A 93 -14.73 32.03 -9.51
CA LEU A 93 -13.89 31.95 -8.31
C LEU A 93 -14.36 30.83 -7.37
N GLU A 94 -15.68 30.65 -7.21
CA GLU A 94 -16.25 29.53 -6.46
C GLU A 94 -15.90 28.17 -7.12
N SER A 95 -15.98 28.10 -8.45
CA SER A 95 -15.58 26.90 -9.20
C SER A 95 -14.08 26.61 -9.06
N LEU A 96 -13.24 27.66 -9.07
CA LEU A 96 -11.79 27.54 -8.88
C LEU A 96 -11.47 27.05 -7.46
N LYS A 97 -12.14 27.61 -6.44
CA LYS A 97 -12.02 27.19 -5.03
C LYS A 97 -12.42 25.72 -4.86
N PHE A 98 -13.56 25.33 -5.45
CA PHE A 98 -14.02 23.94 -5.41
C PHE A 98 -12.98 23.01 -6.05
N SER A 99 -12.47 23.34 -7.24
CA SER A 99 -11.51 22.53 -7.98
C SER A 99 -10.17 22.39 -7.23
N GLY A 100 -9.68 23.48 -6.64
CA GLY A 100 -8.43 23.46 -5.88
C GLY A 100 -8.53 22.68 -4.57
N ASN A 101 -9.67 22.77 -3.88
CA ASN A 101 -9.96 21.93 -2.71
C ASN A 101 -10.08 20.46 -3.09
N TYR A 102 -10.83 20.15 -4.16
CA TYR A 102 -10.98 18.79 -4.67
C TYR A 102 -9.62 18.17 -5.03
N LEU A 103 -8.75 18.90 -5.75
CA LEU A 103 -7.43 18.39 -6.12
C LEU A 103 -6.56 18.12 -4.88
N THR A 104 -6.69 18.94 -3.83
CA THR A 104 -5.96 18.74 -2.56
C THR A 104 -6.39 17.43 -1.91
N THR A 105 -7.70 17.20 -1.80
CA THR A 105 -8.26 15.96 -1.26
C THR A 105 -7.85 14.75 -2.10
N PHE A 106 -7.98 14.85 -3.43
CA PHE A 106 -7.62 13.77 -4.34
C PHE A 106 -6.14 13.36 -4.25
N ILE A 107 -5.23 14.33 -4.15
CA ILE A 107 -3.80 14.06 -3.95
C ILE A 107 -3.56 13.34 -2.62
N ASN A 108 -4.25 13.74 -1.55
CA ASN A 108 -4.12 13.10 -0.24
C ASN A 108 -4.65 11.66 -0.25
N GLU A 109 -5.80 11.40 -0.88
CA GLU A 109 -6.38 10.06 -1.03
C GLU A 109 -5.43 9.11 -1.79
N ILE A 110 -4.80 9.60 -2.87
CA ILE A 110 -3.77 8.83 -3.59
C ILE A 110 -2.61 8.46 -2.65
N LEU A 111 -2.14 9.39 -1.80
CA LEU A 111 -1.06 9.12 -0.87
C LEU A 111 -1.45 8.08 0.19
N GLU A 112 -2.67 8.14 0.72
CA GLU A 112 -3.17 7.20 1.73
C GLU A 112 -3.23 5.76 1.20
N ILE A 113 -3.75 5.56 -0.02
CA ILE A 113 -3.77 4.25 -0.67
C ILE A 113 -2.36 3.68 -0.81
N ASN A 114 -1.39 4.51 -1.21
CA ASN A 114 0.00 4.08 -1.35
C ASN A 114 0.69 3.78 -0.01
N LYS A 115 0.29 4.44 1.09
CA LYS A 115 0.77 4.08 2.44
C LYS A 115 0.25 2.70 2.86
N ILE A 116 -1.02 2.41 2.61
CA ILE A 116 -1.63 1.11 2.96
C ILE A 116 -0.96 -0.04 2.20
N ASP A 117 -0.77 0.12 0.89
CA ASP A 117 -0.11 -0.90 0.04
C ASP A 117 1.35 -1.18 0.43
N SER A 118 2.01 -0.21 1.06
CA SER A 118 3.41 -0.36 1.51
C SER A 118 3.57 -1.21 2.77
N THR A 119 2.50 -1.77 3.35
CA THR A 119 2.48 -2.47 4.67
C THR A 119 3.10 -1.67 5.84
N LYS A 120 3.46 -0.40 5.62
CA LYS A 120 4.03 0.53 6.60
C LYS A 120 2.96 1.49 7.13
N VAL A 121 1.86 0.96 7.63
CA VAL A 121 1.01 1.76 8.51
C VAL A 121 1.69 1.77 9.88
N GLU A 122 2.57 2.74 10.09
CA GLU A 122 3.20 2.97 11.39
C GLU A 122 2.22 3.76 12.26
N ILE A 123 1.85 3.19 13.42
CA ILE A 123 1.04 3.89 14.41
C ILE A 123 1.96 4.89 15.12
N GLU A 124 1.76 6.18 14.86
CA GLU A 124 2.44 7.24 15.60
C GLU A 124 1.85 7.38 17.00
N ASN A 125 2.69 7.24 18.02
CA ASN A 125 2.28 7.41 19.42
C ASN A 125 2.69 8.83 19.88
N ILE A 126 1.78 9.78 19.71
CA ILE A 126 1.98 11.19 20.06
C ILE A 126 1.13 11.57 21.29
N SER A 127 1.65 12.43 22.14
CA SER A 127 0.84 13.04 23.21
C SER A 127 -0.09 14.08 22.61
N PHE A 128 -1.39 14.00 22.94
CA PHE A 128 -2.38 14.96 22.50
C PHE A 128 -3.40 15.27 23.61
N ASN A 129 -4.02 16.44 23.55
CA ASN A 129 -5.09 16.82 24.46
C ASN A 129 -6.45 16.35 23.93
N LEU A 130 -7.01 15.32 24.55
CA LEU A 130 -8.29 14.74 24.14
C LEU A 130 -9.45 15.76 24.14
N LYS A 131 -9.47 16.68 25.11
CA LYS A 131 -10.55 17.67 25.25
C LYS A 131 -10.52 18.68 24.10
N GLU A 132 -9.32 19.13 23.74
CA GLU A 132 -9.10 20.03 22.61
C GLU A 132 -9.44 19.35 21.28
N LEU A 133 -9.03 18.09 21.10
CA LEU A 133 -9.37 17.31 19.92
C LEU A 133 -10.88 17.18 19.74
N LEU A 134 -11.60 16.81 20.80
CA LEU A 134 -13.06 16.67 20.76
C LEU A 134 -13.76 18.01 20.50
N PHE A 135 -13.26 19.11 21.07
CA PHE A 135 -13.78 20.45 20.81
C PHE A 135 -13.61 20.86 19.34
N ASN A 136 -12.44 20.58 18.76
CA ASN A 136 -12.14 20.88 17.37
C ASN A 136 -13.03 20.07 16.41
N ILE A 137 -13.22 18.77 16.70
CA ILE A 137 -14.14 17.90 15.94
C ILE A 137 -15.58 18.42 16.03
N GLN A 138 -16.06 18.72 17.23
CA GLN A 138 -17.41 19.26 17.43
C GLN A 138 -17.61 20.56 16.65
N SER A 139 -16.64 21.48 16.70
CA SER A 139 -16.72 22.78 16.03
C SER A 139 -16.77 22.63 14.52
N SER A 140 -15.91 21.79 13.95
CA SER A 140 -15.87 21.51 12.51
C SER A 140 -17.17 20.86 12.01
N LEU A 141 -17.69 19.87 12.75
CA LEU A 141 -18.96 19.23 12.40
C LEU A 141 -20.15 20.17 12.55
N LYS A 142 -20.13 21.05 13.55
CA LYS A 142 -21.17 22.06 13.74
C LYS A 142 -21.21 23.04 12.56
N GLU A 143 -20.05 23.53 12.10
CA GLU A 143 -19.96 24.37 10.91
C GLU A 143 -20.56 23.68 9.67
N LEU A 144 -20.20 22.41 9.42
CA LEU A 144 -20.74 21.61 8.33
C LEU A 144 -22.26 21.41 8.43
N ALA A 145 -22.78 21.17 9.63
CA ALA A 145 -24.21 21.03 9.89
C ALA A 145 -24.97 22.32 9.55
N THR A 146 -24.47 23.48 10.02
CA THR A 146 -25.03 24.79 9.67
C THR A 146 -24.97 25.09 8.17
N ALA A 147 -23.86 24.77 7.50
CA ALA A 147 -23.71 24.98 6.06
C ALA A 147 -24.72 24.15 5.24
N ASN A 148 -25.00 22.93 5.69
CA ASN A 148 -25.93 22.01 5.02
C ASN A 148 -27.39 22.10 5.50
N LYS A 149 -27.72 22.99 6.45
CA LYS A 149 -29.04 23.11 7.09
C LYS A 149 -29.56 21.81 7.74
N ASN A 150 -28.65 20.92 8.12
CA ASN A 150 -28.97 19.71 8.86
C ASN A 150 -28.89 20.06 10.36
N TYR A 151 -30.02 20.43 10.96
CA TYR A 151 -30.11 20.72 12.40
C TYR A 151 -30.19 19.44 13.23
#